data_AF-A0A5C7QMZ6-F1
#
_entry.id   AF-A0A5C7QMZ6-F1
#
_cell.length_a   1.000
_cell.length_b   1.000
_cell.length_c   1.000
_cell.angle_alpha   90.00
_cell.angle_beta   90.00
_cell.angle_gamma   90.00
#
_symmetry.space_group_name_H-M   'P 1'
#
loop_
_entity.id
_entity.type
_entity.pdbx_description
1 polymer ?
#
loop_
_entity_poly.entity_id
_entity_poly.type
_entity_poly.pdbx_seq_one_letter_code
_entity_poly.pdbx_strand_id
1 'polypeptide(L)'
;MRFVLKLVLFLVILIGIVAGIFYQQYQSFTQKILPIAANQSAIFEVKAGSHIRQVTQQLLEAGLLPETTLLPANYLFLAQARLTQQANKLKAGEYILEPGMTTTELLSRLVSGKTLQYQLGIIEGHTFKELVKA
;
A
#
# COMPACT_ATOMS: atom_id res chain seq x y z
N MET A 1 37.07 -5.04 31.28
CA MET A 1 36.65 -6.01 30.23
C MET A 1 35.29 -6.67 30.51
N ARG A 2 35.06 -7.28 31.68
CA ARG A 2 33.77 -7.96 32.00
C ARG A 2 32.53 -7.06 31.93
N PHE A 3 32.64 -5.78 32.29
CA PHE A 3 31.54 -4.81 32.21
C PHE A 3 31.17 -4.48 30.76
N VAL A 4 32.16 -4.26 29.90
CA VAL A 4 31.94 -3.99 28.46
C VAL A 4 31.27 -5.18 27.78
N LEU A 5 31.67 -6.41 28.10
CA LEU A 5 31.05 -7.62 27.53
C LEU A 5 29.57 -7.74 27.94
N LYS A 6 29.24 -7.47 29.20
CA LYS A 6 27.84 -7.46 29.69
C LYS A 6 27.02 -6.35 29.05
N LEU A 7 27.61 -5.18 28.84
CA LEU A 7 26.97 -4.05 28.17
C LEU A 7 26.66 -4.37 26.70
N VAL A 8 27.62 -4.96 25.98
CA VAL A 8 27.43 -5.39 24.59
C VAL A 8 26.36 -6.48 24.51
N LEU A 9 26.41 -7.48 25.40
CA LEU A 9 25.39 -8.54 25.45
C LEU A 9 23.98 -7.96 25.69
N PHE A 10 23.87 -7.02 26.64
CA PHE A 10 22.61 -6.33 26.93
C PHE A 10 22.10 -5.55 25.71
N LEU A 11 22.97 -4.83 25.01
CA LEU A 11 22.61 -4.08 23.81
C LEU A 11 22.13 -5.00 22.69
N VAL A 12 22.81 -6.14 22.47
CA VAL A 12 22.42 -7.14 21.46
C VAL A 12 21.05 -7.73 21.78
N ILE A 13 20.79 -8.07 23.06
CA ILE A 13 19.48 -8.57 23.49
C ILE A 13 18.39 -7.51 23.25
N LEU A 14 18.67 -6.25 23.59
CA LEU A 14 17.72 -5.15 23.41
C LEU A 14 17.40 -4.90 21.93
N ILE A 15 18.41 -4.94 21.06
CA ILE A 15 18.22 -4.86 19.60
C ILE A 15 17.40 -6.06 19.10
N GLY A 16 17.67 -7.26 19.60
CA GLY A 16 16.92 -8.47 19.24
C GLY A 16 15.43 -8.36 19.60
N ILE A 17 15.12 -7.84 20.78
CA ILE A 17 13.73 -7.61 21.22
C ILE A 17 13.04 -6.59 20.31
N VAL A 18 13.69 -5.46 20.03
CA VAL A 18 13.14 -4.41 19.15
C VAL A 18 12.89 -4.96 17.74
N ALA A 19 13.85 -5.71 17.18
CA ALA A 19 13.72 -6.33 15.87
C ALA A 19 12.59 -7.38 15.85
N GLY A 20 12.44 -8.16 16.92
CA GLY A 20 11.37 -9.14 17.06
C GLY A 20 9.98 -8.49 17.07
N ILE A 21 9.81 -7.42 17.85
CA ILE A 21 8.55 -6.64 17.88
C ILE A 21 8.25 -6.06 16.50
N PHE A 22 9.26 -5.48 15.83
CA PHE A 22 9.10 -4.92 14.50
C PHE A 22 8.66 -5.97 13.47
N TYR A 23 9.30 -7.15 13.49
CA TYR A 23 8.96 -8.25 12.59
C TYR A 23 7.54 -8.78 12.81
N GLN A 24 7.13 -8.94 14.06
CA GLN A 24 5.78 -9.38 14.40
C GLN A 24 4.72 -8.38 13.91
N GLN A 25 4.98 -7.07 14.12
CA GLN A 25 4.09 -6.01 13.66
C GLN A 25 3.96 -5.98 12.13
N TYR A 26 5.09 -6.16 11.42
CA TYR A 26 5.12 -6.23 9.97
C TYR A 26 4.26 -7.38 9.44
N GLN A 27 4.45 -8.59 9.98
CA GLN A 27 3.65 -9.75 9.58
C GLN A 27 2.15 -9.55 9.82
N SER A 28 1.78 -9.00 10.98
CA SER A 28 0.37 -8.69 11.25
C SER A 28 -0.20 -7.65 10.29
N PHE A 29 0.56 -6.62 9.93
CA PHE A 29 0.12 -5.57 9.02
C PHE A 29 -0.11 -6.08 7.59
N THR A 30 0.82 -6.90 7.09
CA THR A 30 0.78 -7.52 5.75
C THR A 30 -0.49 -8.36 5.53
N GLN A 31 -1.08 -8.91 6.60
CA GLN A 31 -2.28 -9.74 6.56
C GLN A 31 -3.55 -8.99 7.01
N LYS A 32 -3.44 -7.74 7.47
CA LYS A 32 -4.62 -6.96 7.86
C LYS A 32 -5.45 -6.58 6.64
N ILE A 33 -6.76 -6.67 6.82
CA ILE A 33 -7.77 -6.25 5.86
C ILE A 33 -7.81 -4.72 5.81
N LEU A 34 -8.02 -4.16 4.62
CA LEU A 34 -8.23 -2.73 4.43
C LEU A 34 -9.50 -2.27 5.16
N PRO A 35 -9.51 -1.08 5.78
CA PRO A 35 -10.68 -0.51 6.46
C PRO A 35 -11.75 -0.02 5.47
N ILE A 36 -12.22 -0.89 4.60
CA ILE A 36 -13.26 -0.64 3.60
C ILE A 36 -14.56 -1.26 4.12
N ALA A 37 -15.67 -0.52 4.06
CA ALA A 37 -16.97 -1.01 4.49
C ALA A 37 -17.40 -2.23 3.64
N ALA A 38 -17.93 -3.27 4.28
CA ALA A 38 -18.21 -4.56 3.65
C ALA A 38 -19.11 -4.51 2.40
N ASN A 39 -19.92 -3.45 2.25
CA ASN A 39 -20.85 -3.29 1.13
C ASN A 39 -20.43 -2.23 0.10
N GLN A 40 -19.21 -1.69 0.18
CA GLN A 40 -18.75 -0.63 -0.72
C GLN A 40 -17.35 -0.93 -1.22
N SER A 41 -17.14 -0.82 -2.53
CA SER A 41 -15.78 -0.80 -3.09
C SER A 41 -15.26 0.63 -3.07
N ALA A 42 -13.98 0.81 -2.72
CA ALA A 42 -13.33 2.11 -2.79
C ALA A 42 -12.59 2.25 -4.12
N ILE A 43 -12.66 3.42 -4.75
CA ILE A 43 -11.85 3.73 -5.94
C ILE A 43 -10.65 4.55 -5.48
N PHE A 44 -9.46 4.13 -5.87
CA PHE A 44 -8.21 4.81 -5.56
C PHE A 44 -7.42 5.09 -6.82
N GLU A 45 -7.07 6.36 -7.05
CA GLU A 45 -6.29 6.82 -8.21
C GLU A 45 -4.81 6.93 -7.86
N VAL A 46 -3.96 6.28 -8.65
CA VAL A 46 -2.51 6.51 -8.65
C VAL A 46 -2.16 7.42 -9.82
N LYS A 47 -1.76 8.66 -9.51
CA LYS A 47 -1.35 9.63 -10.54
C LYS A 47 -0.06 9.21 -11.24
N ALA A 48 0.05 9.52 -12.53
CA ALA A 48 1.27 9.29 -13.30
C ALA A 48 2.48 9.98 -12.67
N GLY A 49 3.61 9.26 -12.57
CA GLY A 49 4.83 9.74 -11.91
C GLY A 49 4.80 9.73 -10.38
N SER A 50 3.71 9.24 -9.75
CA SER A 50 3.66 9.12 -8.28
C SER A 50 4.69 8.12 -7.76
N HIS A 51 5.39 8.51 -6.70
CA HIS A 51 6.38 7.67 -6.03
C HIS A 51 5.68 6.88 -4.92
N ILE A 52 6.22 5.71 -4.53
CA ILE A 52 5.63 4.89 -3.46
C ILE A 52 5.33 5.69 -2.18
N ARG A 53 6.18 6.65 -1.82
CA ARG A 53 5.98 7.49 -0.63
C ARG A 53 4.73 8.37 -0.74
N GLN A 54 4.50 8.95 -1.91
CA GLN A 54 3.31 9.78 -2.19
C GLN A 54 2.05 8.92 -2.19
N VAL A 55 2.08 7.76 -2.87
CA VAL A 55 0.96 6.81 -2.91
C VAL A 55 0.61 6.34 -1.50
N THR A 56 1.61 6.00 -0.70
CA THR A 56 1.42 5.57 0.69
C THR A 56 0.78 6.66 1.54
N GLN A 57 1.20 7.91 1.36
CA GLN A 57 0.61 9.05 2.07
C GLN A 57 -0.84 9.28 1.65
N GLN A 58 -1.14 9.22 0.35
CA GLN A 58 -2.50 9.34 -0.17
C GLN A 58 -3.42 8.22 0.35
N LEU A 59 -2.93 6.97 0.41
CA LEU A 59 -3.66 5.85 1.01
C LEU A 59 -3.96 6.08 2.49
N LEU A 60 -3.02 6.67 3.23
CA LEU A 60 -3.21 7.00 4.64
C LEU A 60 -4.21 8.15 4.83
N GLU A 61 -4.12 9.21 4.03
CA GLU A 61 -5.05 10.35 4.06
C GLU A 61 -6.47 9.94 3.64
N ALA A 62 -6.60 8.99 2.71
CA ALA A 62 -7.88 8.40 2.33
C ALA A 62 -8.42 7.39 3.35
N GLY A 63 -7.69 7.13 4.45
CA GLY A 63 -8.07 6.15 5.46
C GLY A 63 -8.12 4.72 4.93
N LEU A 64 -7.40 4.40 3.85
CA LEU A 64 -7.38 3.09 3.20
C LEU A 64 -6.31 2.15 3.76
N LEU A 65 -5.46 2.63 4.67
CA LEU A 65 -4.52 1.79 5.40
C LEU A 65 -5.06 1.46 6.80
N PRO A 66 -4.93 0.21 7.27
CA PRO A 66 -5.41 -0.17 8.58
C PRO A 66 -4.58 0.50 9.68
N GLU A 67 -5.25 0.95 10.74
CA GLU A 67 -4.56 1.52 11.89
C GLU A 67 -3.69 0.49 12.63
N THR A 68 -2.58 0.97 13.14
CA THR A 68 -1.56 0.18 13.85
C THR A 68 -1.12 0.91 15.10
N THR A 69 -1.07 0.17 16.22
CA THR A 69 -0.90 0.74 17.57
C THR A 69 0.51 1.27 17.85
N LEU A 70 1.55 0.69 17.25
CA LEU A 70 2.95 0.99 17.61
C LEU A 70 3.72 1.75 16.51
N LEU A 71 3.54 1.35 15.25
CA LEU A 71 4.19 1.96 14.11
C LEU A 71 3.13 2.54 13.19
N PRO A 72 3.35 3.71 12.56
CA PRO A 72 2.38 4.25 11.62
C PRO A 72 2.34 3.38 10.34
N ALA A 73 1.13 3.16 9.82
CA ALA A 73 0.87 2.25 8.70
C ALA A 73 1.64 2.60 7.42
N ASN A 74 1.95 3.89 7.22
CA ASN A 74 2.75 4.35 6.08
C ASN A 74 4.16 3.74 6.05
N TYR A 75 4.84 3.62 7.18
CA TYR A 75 6.18 3.04 7.24
C TYR A 75 6.14 1.54 6.97
N LEU A 76 5.11 0.85 7.45
CA LEU A 76 4.93 -0.58 7.23
C LEU A 76 4.64 -0.90 5.76
N PHE A 77 3.75 -0.13 5.12
CA PHE A 77 3.46 -0.30 3.69
C PHE A 77 4.66 0.07 2.81
N LEU A 78 5.37 1.16 3.15
CA LEU A 78 6.61 1.53 2.45
C LEU A 78 7.71 0.46 2.62
N ALA A 79 7.87 -0.08 3.83
CA ALA A 79 8.80 -1.17 4.11
C ALA A 79 8.44 -2.41 3.29
N GLN A 80 7.15 -2.78 3.26
CA GLN A 80 6.66 -3.90 2.48
C GLN A 80 7.01 -3.74 0.99
N ALA A 81 6.67 -2.59 0.39
CA ALA A 81 6.98 -2.32 -1.01
C ALA A 81 8.49 -2.32 -1.32
N ARG A 82 9.33 -1.90 -0.38
CA ARG A 82 10.79 -1.93 -0.54
C ARG A 82 11.36 -3.35 -0.39
N LEU A 83 10.92 -4.09 0.62
CA LEU A 83 11.35 -5.47 0.88
C LEU A 83 10.96 -6.42 -0.26
N THR A 84 9.79 -6.20 -0.88
CA THR A 84 9.33 -6.98 -2.05
C THR A 84 9.88 -6.46 -3.39
N GLN A 85 10.72 -5.42 -3.39
CA GLN A 85 11.21 -4.73 -4.60
C GLN A 85 10.10 -4.26 -5.55
N GLN A 86 8.94 -3.94 -5.00
CA GLN A 86 7.76 -3.46 -5.73
C GLN A 86 7.59 -1.94 -5.67
N ALA A 87 8.35 -1.25 -4.82
CA ALA A 87 8.31 0.20 -4.62
C ALA A 87 8.39 1.05 -5.92
N ASN A 88 9.08 0.55 -6.95
CA ASN A 88 9.23 1.25 -8.24
C ASN A 88 8.39 0.63 -9.36
N LYS A 89 7.54 -0.36 -9.04
CA LYS A 89 6.73 -1.10 -10.02
C LYS A 89 5.26 -0.70 -10.01
N LEU A 90 4.89 0.30 -9.21
CA LEU A 90 3.54 0.82 -9.15
C LEU A 90 3.16 1.40 -10.52
N LYS A 91 1.97 1.04 -10.98
CA LYS A 91 1.41 1.58 -12.21
C LYS A 91 0.45 2.71 -11.88
N ALA A 92 0.34 3.65 -12.80
CA ALA A 92 -0.61 4.74 -12.71
C ALA A 92 -1.98 4.27 -13.23
N GLY A 93 -3.04 4.85 -12.66
CA GLY A 93 -4.43 4.59 -13.04
C GLY A 93 -5.35 4.44 -11.83
N GLU A 94 -6.62 4.20 -12.10
CA GLU A 94 -7.66 4.02 -11.09
C GLU A 94 -7.81 2.55 -10.72
N TYR A 95 -7.91 2.25 -9.43
CA TYR A 95 -8.03 0.89 -8.92
C TYR A 95 -9.29 0.75 -8.07
N ILE A 96 -10.07 -0.29 -8.35
CA ILE A 96 -11.12 -0.73 -7.45
C ILE A 96 -10.48 -1.55 -6.33
N LEU A 97 -10.71 -1.11 -5.10
CA LEU A 97 -10.33 -1.78 -3.87
C LEU A 97 -11.57 -2.45 -3.28
N GLU A 98 -11.52 -3.77 -3.23
CA GLU A 98 -12.62 -4.60 -2.76
C GLU A 98 -12.60 -4.73 -1.23
N PRO A 99 -13.78 -4.80 -0.58
CA PRO A 99 -13.84 -5.12 0.84
C PRO A 99 -13.25 -6.51 1.11
N GLY A 100 -12.53 -6.67 2.22
CA GLY A 100 -11.84 -7.92 2.55
C GLY A 100 -10.42 -8.03 1.98
N MET A 101 -10.02 -7.13 1.06
CA MET A 101 -8.67 -7.10 0.51
C MET A 101 -7.64 -6.84 1.62
N THR A 102 -6.50 -7.52 1.55
CA THR A 102 -5.36 -7.30 2.47
C THR A 102 -4.41 -6.22 1.98
N THR A 103 -3.56 -5.68 2.86
CA THR A 103 -2.51 -4.72 2.46
C THR A 103 -1.54 -5.30 1.42
N THR A 104 -1.30 -6.61 1.45
CA THR A 104 -0.48 -7.32 0.44
C THR A 104 -1.17 -7.39 -0.92
N GLU A 105 -2.46 -7.68 -0.93
CA GLU A 105 -3.26 -7.69 -2.14
C GLU A 105 -3.41 -6.29 -2.73
N LEU A 106 -3.56 -5.27 -1.88
CA LEU A 106 -3.52 -3.87 -2.31
C LEU A 106 -2.23 -3.58 -3.07
N LEU A 107 -1.07 -3.88 -2.48
CA LEU A 107 0.21 -3.63 -3.12
C LEU A 107 0.35 -4.41 -4.44
N SER A 108 -0.05 -5.69 -4.46
CA SER A 108 0.01 -6.50 -5.67
C SER A 108 -0.94 -5.97 -6.75
N ARG A 109 -2.11 -5.45 -6.39
CA ARG A 109 -3.07 -4.81 -7.29
C ARG A 109 -2.45 -3.58 -7.96
N LEU A 110 -1.84 -2.69 -7.18
CA LEU A 110 -1.18 -1.48 -7.69
C LEU A 110 -0.02 -1.83 -8.64
N VAL A 111 0.75 -2.87 -8.33
CA VAL A 111 1.86 -3.36 -9.17
C VAL A 111 1.36 -4.04 -10.44
N SER A 112 0.26 -4.78 -10.37
CA SER A 112 -0.31 -5.50 -11.50
C SER A 112 -0.82 -4.58 -12.62
N GLY A 113 -1.14 -3.33 -12.29
CA GLY A 113 -1.74 -2.39 -13.25
C GLY A 113 -3.14 -2.79 -13.70
N LYS A 114 -3.85 -3.64 -12.94
CA LYS A 114 -5.26 -3.96 -13.18
C LYS A 114 -6.15 -2.77 -12.80
N THR A 115 -6.14 -1.75 -13.66
CA THR A 115 -6.91 -0.52 -13.47
C THR A 115 -8.36 -0.71 -13.89
N LEU A 116 -9.22 0.19 -13.43
CA LEU A 116 -10.58 0.34 -13.91
C LEU A 116 -10.55 0.76 -15.38
N GLN A 117 -11.30 0.06 -16.23
CA GLN A 117 -11.48 0.39 -17.63
C GLN A 117 -12.92 0.86 -17.83
N TYR A 118 -13.08 2.11 -18.26
CA TYR A 118 -14.38 2.62 -18.69
C TYR A 118 -14.65 2.18 -20.12
N GLN A 119 -15.74 1.44 -20.32
CA GLN A 119 -16.19 1.10 -21.66
C GLN A 119 -16.90 2.32 -22.26
N LEU A 120 -16.25 2.98 -23.22
CA LEU A 120 -16.92 3.97 -24.05
C LEU A 120 -17.84 3.25 -25.03
N GLY A 121 -19.15 3.37 -24.83
CA GLY A 121 -20.15 2.99 -25.83
C GLY A 121 -20.15 4.03 -26.95
N ILE A 122 -19.55 3.69 -28.09
CA ILE A 122 -19.68 4.52 -29.30
C ILE A 122 -21.07 4.24 -29.86
N ILE A 123 -22.00 5.17 -29.63
CA ILE A 123 -23.31 5.12 -30.28
C ILE A 123 -23.11 5.47 -31.75
N GLU A 124 -23.60 4.62 -32.65
CA GLU A 124 -23.54 4.87 -34.09
C GLU A 124 -24.20 6.21 -34.42
N GLY A 125 -23.48 7.12 -35.08
CA GLY A 125 -23.94 8.48 -35.42
C GLY A 125 -23.10 9.62 -34.82
N HIS A 126 -22.22 9.34 -33.86
CA HIS A 126 -21.27 10.35 -33.37
C HIS A 126 -20.11 10.58 -34.34
N THR A 127 -19.78 11.84 -34.59
CA THR A 127 -18.60 12.18 -35.38
C THR A 127 -17.34 12.13 -34.51
N PHE A 128 -16.18 11.76 -35.08
CA PHE A 128 -14.90 11.69 -34.35
C PHE A 128 -14.54 12.99 -33.62
N LYS A 129 -14.98 14.14 -34.14
CA LYS A 129 -14.80 15.46 -33.50
C LYS A 129 -15.57 15.64 -32.19
N GLU A 130 -16.68 14.93 -32.02
CA GLU A 130 -17.48 14.96 -30.79
C GLU A 130 -16.86 14.06 -29.72
N LEU A 131 -16.29 12.91 -30.11
CA LEU A 131 -15.65 11.96 -29.19
C LEU A 131 -14.36 12.50 -28.55
N VAL A 132 -13.62 13.40 -29.22
CA VAL A 132 -12.36 13.98 -28.71
C VAL A 132 -12.59 15.18 -27.79
N LYS A 133 -13.83 15.72 -27.74
CA LYS A 133 -14.20 16.87 -26.91
C LYS A 133 -14.86 16.49 -25.57
N ALA A 134 -15.23 15.22 -25.40
CA ALA A 134 -15.77 14.65 -24.17
C ALA A 134 -14.64 14.06 -23.33
#